data_AF-A0A7V8B4D5-F1
#
_entry.id   AF-A0A7V8B4D5-F1
#
_cell.length_a   1.000
_cell.length_b   1.000
_cell.length_c   1.000
_cell.angle_alpha   90.00
_cell.angle_beta   90.00
_cell.angle_gamma   90.00
#
_symmetry.space_group_name_H-M   'P 1'
#
loop_
_entity.id
_entity.type
_entity.pdbx_description
1 polymer ?
#
loop_
_entity_poly.entity_id
_entity_poly.type
_entity_poly.pdbx_seq_one_letter_code
_entity_poly.pdbx_strand_id
1 'polypeptide(L)'
;MLASALIGFTISVLLAVIANHRFKELERLPMQWGLSGQVNWTAPRIPALAFIPLLYVLLASVLISAAHHDPEKYTIQSVGTVFIVVIAAQILHLWMIDRYRSNRPE
;
A
#
# COMPACT_ATOMS: atom_id res chain seq x y z
N MET A 1 6.00 -13.91 -13.26
CA MET A 1 4.98 -12.86 -12.98
C MET A 1 4.11 -13.23 -11.78
N LEU A 2 3.39 -14.35 -11.83
CA LEU A 2 2.53 -14.77 -10.72
C LEU A 2 3.29 -14.91 -9.39
N ALA A 3 4.46 -15.57 -9.39
CA ALA A 3 5.29 -15.69 -8.20
C ALA A 3 5.68 -14.32 -7.61
N SER A 4 6.10 -13.38 -8.46
CA SER A 4 6.44 -12.00 -8.05
C SER A 4 5.25 -11.25 -7.46
N ALA A 5 4.06 -11.44 -8.04
CA ALA A 5 2.82 -10.87 -7.53
C ALA A 5 2.45 -11.46 -6.16
N LEU A 6 2.57 -12.78 -5.99
CA LEU A 6 2.31 -13.44 -4.71
C LEU A 6 3.29 -12.96 -3.62
N ILE A 7 4.58 -12.86 -3.95
CA ILE A 7 5.59 -12.34 -3.01
C ILE A 7 5.25 -10.91 -2.59
N GLY A 8 4.99 -10.02 -3.55
CA GLY A 8 4.64 -8.63 -3.22
C GLY A 8 3.33 -8.52 -2.45
N PHE A 9 2.33 -9.34 -2.77
CA PHE A 9 1.08 -9.40 -2.01
C PHE A 9 1.33 -9.85 -0.56
N THR A 10 2.12 -10.91 -0.35
CA THR A 10 2.49 -11.36 0.99
C THR A 10 3.20 -10.26 1.77
N ILE A 11 4.16 -9.56 1.15
CA ILE A 11 4.84 -8.41 1.77
C ILE A 11 3.82 -7.31 2.14
N SER A 12 2.91 -6.98 1.23
CA SER A 12 1.89 -5.94 1.45
C SER A 12 0.98 -6.28 2.64
N VAL A 13 0.54 -7.54 2.74
CA VAL A 13 -0.27 -8.03 3.86
C VAL A 13 0.52 -8.00 5.16
N LEU A 14 1.76 -8.47 5.16
CA LEU A 14 2.62 -8.45 6.35
C LEU A 14 2.81 -7.02 6.87
N LEU A 15 3.08 -6.06 5.98
CA LEU A 15 3.19 -4.63 6.34
C LEU A 15 1.89 -4.11 6.95
N ALA A 16 0.73 -4.44 6.38
CA ALA A 16 -0.57 -4.04 6.91
C ALA A 16 -0.85 -4.65 8.30
N VAL A 17 -0.52 -5.92 8.52
CA VAL A 17 -0.69 -6.59 9.81
C VAL A 17 0.23 -6.00 10.87
N ILE A 18 1.51 -5.75 10.54
CA ILE A 18 2.46 -5.11 11.45
C ILE A 18 1.96 -3.70 11.82
N ALA A 19 1.51 -2.94 10.82
CA ALA A 19 0.96 -1.60 11.04
C ALA A 19 -0.31 -1.61 11.91
N ASN A 20 -1.19 -2.61 11.76
CA ASN A 20 -2.39 -2.72 12.59
C ASN A 20 -2.06 -2.89 14.07
N HIS A 21 -1.02 -3.69 14.38
CA HIS A 21 -0.53 -3.84 15.75
C HIS A 21 0.15 -2.56 16.25
N ARG A 22 0.97 -1.91 15.41
CA ARG A 22 1.70 -0.68 15.77
C ARG A 22 0.77 0.50 16.06
N PHE A 23 -0.32 0.62 15.31
CA PHE A 23 -1.27 1.74 15.40
C PHE A 23 -2.56 1.39 16.16
N LYS A 24 -2.52 0.39 17.05
CA LYS A 24 -3.70 -0.08 17.81
C LYS A 24 -4.43 1.02 18.61
N GLU A 25 -3.70 2.04 19.04
CA GLU A 25 -4.21 3.19 19.80
C GLU A 25 -4.98 4.19 18.92
N LEU A 26 -4.79 4.15 17.61
CA LEU A 26 -5.50 5.01 16.67
C LEU A 26 -6.73 4.27 16.13
N GLU A 27 -7.93 4.75 16.46
CA GLU A 27 -9.16 4.22 15.87
C GLU A 27 -9.28 4.53 14.38
N ARG A 28 -8.78 5.71 13.99
CA ARG A 28 -8.79 6.22 12.62
C ARG A 28 -7.38 6.60 12.19
N LEU A 29 -7.04 6.25 10.96
CA LEU A 29 -5.76 6.56 10.34
C LEU A 29 -5.92 7.66 9.30
N PRO A 30 -4.93 8.57 9.17
CA PRO A 30 -4.89 9.53 8.08
C PRO A 30 -4.68 8.79 6.75
N MET A 31 -5.44 9.21 5.73
CA MET A 31 -5.37 8.67 4.37
C MET A 31 -4.81 9.69 3.38
N GLN A 32 -4.97 10.98 3.68
CA GLN A 32 -4.54 12.05 2.79
C GLN A 32 -4.05 13.26 3.60
N TRP A 33 -2.92 13.81 3.18
CA TRP A 33 -2.32 15.02 3.72
C TRP A 33 -2.46 16.15 2.71
N GLY A 34 -2.82 17.35 3.17
CA GLY A 34 -2.78 18.57 2.38
C GLY A 34 -1.36 19.10 2.21
N LEU A 35 -1.20 20.11 1.34
CA LEU A 35 0.10 20.76 1.11
C LEU A 35 0.66 21.46 2.36
N SER A 36 -0.21 21.79 3.32
CA SER A 36 0.17 22.32 4.63
C SER A 36 0.64 21.25 5.63
N GLY A 37 0.63 19.96 5.24
CA GLY A 37 0.92 18.84 6.13
C GLY A 37 -0.23 18.43 7.05
N GLN A 38 -1.37 19.11 6.99
CA GLN A 38 -2.57 18.76 7.75
C GLN A 38 -3.28 17.54 7.14
N VAL A 39 -3.91 16.73 7.99
CA VAL A 39 -4.67 15.57 7.54
C VAL A 39 -6.03 16.03 7.02
N ASN A 40 -6.29 15.80 5.74
CA ASN A 40 -7.55 16.18 5.09
C ASN A 40 -8.61 15.09 5.22
N TRP A 41 -8.18 13.82 5.30
CA TRP A 41 -9.09 12.69 5.32
C TRP A 41 -8.57 11.57 6.21
N THR A 42 -9.47 10.97 6.99
CA THR A 42 -9.20 9.79 7.83
C THR A 42 -10.21 8.69 7.59
N ALA A 43 -9.76 7.45 7.72
CA ALA A 43 -10.61 6.26 7.64
C ALA A 43 -10.43 5.37 8.88
N PRO A 44 -11.40 4.50 9.21
CA PRO A 44 -11.22 3.51 10.26
C PRO A 44 -9.99 2.64 9.98
N ARG A 45 -9.28 2.24 11.04
CA ARG A 45 -7.96 1.59 10.96
C ARG A 45 -7.91 0.39 10.01
N ILE A 46 -8.87 -0.52 10.11
CA ILE A 46 -8.88 -1.75 9.30
C ILE A 46 -9.06 -1.44 7.80
N PRO A 47 -10.10 -0.69 7.37
CA PRO A 47 -10.22 -0.23 5.98
C PRO A 47 -8.99 0.53 5.46
N ALA A 48 -8.40 1.40 6.28
CA ALA A 48 -7.22 2.18 5.89
C ALA A 48 -6.01 1.29 5.57
N LEU A 49 -5.77 0.26 6.39
CA LEU A 49 -4.64 -0.66 6.20
C LEU A 49 -4.90 -1.72 5.12
N ALA A 50 -6.17 -2.09 4.90
CA ALA A 50 -6.56 -3.03 3.85
C ALA A 50 -6.52 -2.41 2.44
N PHE A 51 -6.56 -1.08 2.34
CA PHE A 51 -6.63 -0.37 1.06
C PHE A 51 -5.50 -0.75 0.10
N ILE A 52 -4.24 -0.70 0.55
CA ILE A 52 -3.10 -0.99 -0.33
C ILE A 52 -3.01 -2.47 -0.73
N PRO A 53 -3.17 -3.46 0.17
CA PRO A 53 -3.25 -4.86 -0.23
C PRO A 53 -4.35 -5.15 -1.27
N LEU A 54 -5.52 -4.53 -1.14
CA LEU A 54 -6.61 -4.67 -2.11
C LEU A 54 -6.25 -4.03 -3.46
N LEU A 55 -5.71 -2.81 -3.44
CA LEU A 55 -5.23 -2.13 -4.64
C LEU A 55 -4.12 -2.94 -5.34
N TYR A 56 -3.22 -3.55 -4.57
CA TYR A 56 -2.16 -4.41 -5.08
C TYR A 56 -2.74 -5.60 -5.86
N VAL A 57 -3.72 -6.31 -5.27
CA VAL A 57 -4.38 -7.45 -5.94
C VAL A 57 -5.03 -7.00 -7.24
N LEU A 58 -5.78 -5.88 -7.21
CA LEU A 58 -6.43 -5.34 -8.41
C LEU A 58 -5.42 -5.03 -9.52
N LEU A 59 -4.34 -4.32 -9.20
CA LEU A 59 -3.28 -3.99 -10.15
C LEU A 59 -2.57 -5.25 -10.67
N ALA A 60 -2.28 -6.21 -9.79
CA ALA A 60 -1.68 -7.48 -10.19
C ALA A 60 -2.58 -8.26 -11.15
N SER A 61 -3.88 -8.37 -10.88
CA SER A 61 -4.84 -9.02 -11.77
C SER A 61 -4.90 -8.36 -13.15
N VAL A 62 -4.96 -7.03 -13.20
CA VAL A 62 -4.98 -6.27 -14.46
C VAL A 62 -3.69 -6.45 -15.25
N LEU A 63 -2.53 -6.29 -14.61
CA LEU A 63 -1.23 -6.38 -15.29
C LEU A 63 -0.90 -7.79 -15.75
N ILE A 64 -1.23 -8.81 -14.95
CA ILE A 64 -1.07 -10.21 -15.36
C ILE A 64 -2.00 -10.53 -16.53
N SER A 65 -3.26 -10.08 -16.48
CA SER A 65 -4.19 -10.27 -17.61
C SER A 65 -3.70 -9.57 -18.88
N ALA A 66 -3.20 -8.33 -18.77
CA ALA A 66 -2.63 -7.59 -19.89
C ALA A 66 -1.40 -8.29 -20.48
N ALA A 67 -0.53 -8.85 -19.64
CA ALA A 67 0.65 -9.60 -20.08
C ALA A 67 0.33 -10.94 -20.76
N HIS A 68 -0.83 -11.54 -20.47
CA HIS A 68 -1.30 -12.70 -21.24
C HIS A 68 -1.75 -12.31 -22.65
N HIS A 69 -2.27 -11.08 -22.84
CA HIS A 69 -2.73 -10.59 -24.15
C HIS A 69 -1.59 -10.01 -25.00
N ASP A 70 -0.65 -9.30 -24.38
CA ASP A 70 0.47 -8.63 -25.05
C ASP A 70 1.78 -8.78 -24.23
N PRO A 71 2.45 -9.95 -24.33
CA PRO A 71 3.60 -10.27 -23.49
C PRO A 71 4.85 -9.44 -23.83
N GLU A 72 4.96 -8.89 -25.05
CA GLU A 72 6.09 -8.04 -25.44
C GLU A 72 6.01 -6.67 -24.78
N LYS A 73 4.80 -6.13 -24.64
CA LYS A 73 4.56 -4.84 -23.98
C LYS A 73 4.62 -4.92 -22.45
N TYR A 74 4.11 -6.00 -21.85
CA TYR A 74 4.00 -6.17 -20.41
C TYR A 74 5.00 -7.21 -19.88
N THR A 75 6.28 -6.88 -20.00
CA THR A 75 7.37 -7.74 -19.55
C THR A 75 7.38 -7.94 -18.03
N ILE A 76 8.07 -8.99 -17.58
CA ILE A 76 8.31 -9.25 -16.15
C ILE A 76 8.97 -8.04 -15.46
N GLN A 77 9.86 -7.33 -16.16
CA GLN A 77 10.57 -6.17 -15.62
C GLN A 77 9.60 -5.00 -15.38
N SER A 78 8.82 -4.60 -16.40
CA SER A 78 7.89 -3.47 -16.27
C SER A 78 6.82 -3.71 -15.20
N VAL A 79 6.23 -4.91 -15.18
CA VAL A 79 5.24 -5.29 -14.16
C VAL A 79 5.88 -5.39 -12.77
N GLY A 80 7.09 -5.94 -12.68
CA GLY A 80 7.87 -6.00 -11.44
C GLY A 80 8.14 -4.61 -10.84
N THR A 81 8.49 -3.63 -11.68
CA THR A 81 8.68 -2.24 -11.25
C THR A 81 7.41 -1.66 -10.62
N VAL A 82 6.23 -1.90 -11.21
CA VAL A 82 4.96 -1.43 -10.64
C VAL A 82 4.74 -2.03 -9.25
N PHE A 83 4.98 -3.33 -9.06
CA PHE A 83 4.84 -3.96 -7.74
C PHE A 83 5.79 -3.37 -6.70
N ILE A 84 7.05 -3.11 -7.09
CA ILE A 84 8.03 -2.45 -6.20
C ILE A 84 7.54 -1.05 -5.81
N VAL A 85 7.05 -0.27 -6.77
CA VAL A 85 6.55 1.09 -6.51
C VAL A 85 5.35 1.07 -5.57
N VAL A 86 4.42 0.13 -5.72
CA VAL A 86 3.26 0.01 -4.82
C VAL A 86 3.70 -0.32 -3.39
N ILE A 87 4.67 -1.22 -3.21
CA ILE A 87 5.22 -1.53 -1.88
C ILE A 87 5.97 -0.34 -1.28
N ALA A 88 6.78 0.36 -2.07
CA ALA A 88 7.47 1.57 -1.63
C ALA A 88 6.47 2.66 -1.20
N ALA A 89 5.40 2.85 -1.97
CA ALA A 89 4.32 3.76 -1.62
C ALA A 89 3.59 3.34 -0.33
N GLN A 90 3.37 2.04 -0.10
CA GLN A 90 2.80 1.54 1.15
C GLN A 90 3.70 1.88 2.34
N ILE A 91 5.00 1.62 2.23
CA ILE A 91 5.98 1.91 3.29
C ILE A 91 6.00 3.41 3.58
N LEU A 92 6.05 4.25 2.55
CA LEU A 92 6.00 5.70 2.67
C LEU A 92 4.72 6.16 3.39
N HIS A 93 3.57 5.62 3.00
CA HIS A 93 2.28 5.93 3.63
C HIS A 93 2.27 5.55 5.13
N LEU A 94 2.75 4.36 5.47
CA LEU A 94 2.86 3.91 6.87
C LEU A 94 3.84 4.78 7.67
N TRP A 95 4.95 5.20 7.06
CA TRP A 95 5.88 6.14 7.67
C TRP A 95 5.25 7.51 7.93
N MET A 96 4.43 8.02 7.00
CA MET A 96 3.69 9.28 7.20
C MET A 96 2.69 9.18 8.35
N ILE A 97 1.99 8.04 8.49
CA ILE A 97 1.10 7.78 9.62
C ILE A 97 1.88 7.78 10.94
N ASP A 98 3.03 7.12 10.96
CA ASP A 98 3.86 7.03 12.16
C ASP A 98 4.45 8.38 12.57
N ARG A 99 4.95 9.15 11.59
CA ARG A 99 5.39 10.54 11.79
C ARG A 99 4.26 11.41 12.32
N TYR A 100 3.06 11.27 11.75
CA TYR A 100 1.89 12.01 12.22
C TYR A 100 1.56 11.64 13.67
N ARG A 101 1.54 10.35 14.03
CA ARG A 101 1.33 9.88 15.40
C ARG A 101 2.34 10.51 16.37
N SER A 102 3.63 10.48 16.01
CA SER A 102 4.71 10.95 16.89
C SER A 102 4.71 12.46 17.12
N ASN A 103 4.02 13.23 16.26
CA ASN A 103 3.93 14.68 16.35
C ASN A 103 2.61 15.19 16.97
N ARG A 104 1.73 14.30 17.45
CA ARG A 104 0.50 14.72 18.12
C ARG A 104 0.83 15.16 19.55
N PRO A 105 0.51 16.39 19.97
CA PRO A 105 0.57 16.74 21.39
C PRO A 105 -0.44 15.87 22.15
N GLU A 106 -0.04 15.39 23.34
CA GLU A 106 -0.89 14.61 24.25
C GLU A 106 -2.15 15.37 24.68
#